data_AF-A0A8U0HY85-F1
#
_entry.id   AF-A0A8U0HY85-F1
#
_cell.length_a   1.000
_cell.length_b   1.000
_cell.length_c   1.000
_cell.angle_alpha   90.00
_cell.angle_beta   90.00
_cell.angle_gamma   90.00
#
_symmetry.space_group_name_H-M   'P 1'
#
loop_
_entity.id
_entity.type
_entity.pdbx_description
1 polymer ?
#
loop_
_entity_poly.entity_id
_entity_poly.type
_entity_poly.pdbx_seq_one_letter_code
_entity_poly.pdbx_strand_id
1 'polypeptide(L)'
;MATIEEKARAVREDLAEREGVLVAFSGGVDSSVVAALAHEALGDDAVACTAKSETLPEAELDDAKRVADEIGIRHELAEFSELDDPDFVANDGDRCYHCRTMRLGKMFETADELGLPVVCDGTNASDADGGHRPGLEAVEELDAYSPLLAHDIDKEEVRELADAYDLSVADKPSMACLSSRIPTGLEVTEAKLSRVEQAETLLRQWGFSQFRVRDHDGLARIEVGEDELEAALNPDFAAAAREHLTDVGFDHVTLDLHGYQTGSVSPEGTDSAEDEGETPASGDDAGGAGEDEPLVEDVFASEYPTAE
;
A
#
# COMPACT_ATOMS: atom_id res chain seq x y z
N MET A 1 -18.98 20.02 15.61
CA MET A 1 -17.94 18.97 15.50
C MET A 1 -16.70 19.52 16.18
N ALA A 2 -15.94 18.68 16.86
CA ALA A 2 -14.63 19.09 17.41
C ALA A 2 -13.70 19.48 16.25
N THR A 3 -12.79 20.43 16.46
CA THR A 3 -11.77 20.74 15.46
C THR A 3 -10.72 19.63 15.42
N ILE A 4 -9.96 19.54 14.33
CA ILE A 4 -8.85 18.58 14.19
C ILE A 4 -7.84 18.75 15.32
N GLU A 5 -7.55 19.99 15.71
CA GLU A 5 -6.64 20.30 16.82
C GLU A 5 -7.18 19.79 18.17
N GLU A 6 -8.50 19.86 18.37
CA GLU A 6 -9.17 19.31 19.56
C GLU A 6 -9.11 17.78 19.58
N LYS A 7 -9.34 17.12 18.43
CA LYS A 7 -9.21 15.66 18.30
C LYS A 7 -7.77 15.21 18.52
N ALA A 8 -6.79 15.84 17.87
CA ALA A 8 -5.36 15.54 18.07
C ALA A 8 -4.89 15.79 19.51
N ARG A 9 -5.44 16.81 20.19
CA ARG A 9 -5.20 17.01 21.63
C ARG A 9 -5.81 15.86 22.45
N ALA A 10 -7.03 15.43 22.14
CA ALA A 10 -7.67 14.32 22.84
C ALA A 10 -6.89 13.00 22.66
N VAL A 11 -6.37 12.72 21.47
CA VAL A 11 -5.48 11.58 21.22
C VAL A 11 -4.22 11.65 22.08
N ARG A 12 -3.55 12.82 22.13
CA ARG A 12 -2.35 12.99 22.96
C ARG A 12 -2.65 12.84 24.45
N GLU A 13 -3.76 13.38 24.92
CA GLU A 13 -4.20 13.25 26.32
C GLU A 13 -4.45 11.77 26.67
N ASP A 14 -5.12 11.01 25.80
CA ASP A 14 -5.35 9.57 25.98
C ASP A 14 -4.05 8.74 25.94
N LEU A 15 -3.14 9.05 25.01
CA LEU A 15 -1.85 8.37 24.93
C LEU A 15 -0.98 8.66 26.16
N ALA A 16 -1.02 9.88 26.69
CA ALA A 16 -0.26 10.28 27.89
C ALA A 16 -0.74 9.59 29.19
N GLU A 17 -1.92 8.99 29.20
CA GLU A 17 -2.40 8.17 30.33
C GLU A 17 -1.76 6.77 30.37
N ARG A 18 -1.02 6.38 29.33
CA ARG A 18 -0.37 5.08 29.18
C ARG A 18 1.06 5.13 29.71
N GLU A 19 1.56 4.00 30.19
CA GLU A 19 2.94 3.90 30.69
C GLU A 19 3.99 3.93 29.56
N GLY A 20 3.57 3.62 28.33
CA GLY A 20 4.38 3.61 27.12
C GLY A 20 3.62 2.91 25.98
N VAL A 21 4.01 3.18 24.74
CA VAL A 21 3.34 2.61 23.56
C VAL A 21 4.35 2.16 22.51
N LEU A 22 4.06 1.03 21.86
CA LEU A 22 4.68 0.63 20.61
C LEU A 22 3.70 0.93 19.47
N VAL A 23 4.12 1.73 18.49
CA VAL A 23 3.32 2.04 17.31
C VAL A 23 3.71 1.08 16.18
N ALA A 24 2.76 0.27 15.71
CA ALA A 24 2.90 -0.54 14.51
C ALA A 24 3.04 0.39 13.30
N PHE A 25 4.27 0.53 12.81
CA PHE A 25 4.68 1.63 11.96
C PHE A 25 5.10 1.15 10.57
N SER A 26 4.28 1.46 9.56
CA SER A 26 4.51 1.05 8.17
C SER A 26 5.20 2.13 7.33
N GLY A 27 5.39 3.34 7.87
CA GLY A 27 5.83 4.52 7.10
C GLY A 27 4.74 5.11 6.19
N GLY A 28 3.50 4.62 6.29
CA GLY A 28 2.33 5.25 5.67
C GLY A 28 1.79 6.40 6.51
N VAL A 29 0.96 7.26 5.90
CA VAL A 29 0.43 8.50 6.51
C VAL A 29 -0.20 8.24 7.89
N ASP A 30 -1.09 7.25 7.96
CA ASP A 30 -1.88 7.00 9.17
C ASP A 30 -1.00 6.58 10.35
N SER A 31 -0.12 5.60 10.15
CA SER A 31 0.82 5.15 11.19
C SER A 31 1.84 6.23 11.58
N SER A 32 2.16 7.14 10.65
CA SER A 32 3.10 8.24 10.91
C SER A 32 2.47 9.34 11.77
N VAL A 33 1.20 9.65 11.56
CA VAL A 33 0.45 10.56 12.43
C VAL A 33 0.28 9.97 13.82
N VAL A 34 -0.01 8.67 13.94
CA VAL A 34 -0.03 8.00 15.26
C VAL A 34 1.33 8.08 15.94
N ALA A 35 2.42 7.81 15.22
CA ALA A 35 3.77 7.91 15.77
C ALA A 35 4.12 9.33 16.22
N ALA A 36 3.76 10.36 15.43
CA ALA A 36 3.97 11.75 15.79
C ALA A 36 3.20 12.15 17.06
N LEU A 37 1.91 11.82 17.13
CA LEU A 37 1.06 12.08 18.30
C LEU A 37 1.58 11.34 19.54
N ALA A 38 2.01 10.09 19.38
CA ALA A 38 2.57 9.29 20.47
C ALA A 38 3.88 9.86 20.99
N HIS A 39 4.81 10.23 20.09
CA HIS A 39 6.08 10.83 20.47
C HIS A 39 5.88 12.19 21.17
N GLU A 40 4.94 13.01 20.70
CA GLU A 40 4.63 14.27 21.35
C GLU A 40 4.03 14.08 22.76
N ALA A 41 3.23 13.04 22.96
CA ALA A 41 2.59 12.74 24.25
C ALA A 41 3.56 12.10 25.27
N LEU A 42 4.40 11.15 24.82
CA LEU A 42 5.15 10.24 25.68
C LEU A 42 6.69 10.38 25.56
N GLY A 43 7.20 11.09 24.56
CA GLY A 43 8.63 11.25 24.32
C GLY A 43 9.33 9.91 24.07
N ASP A 44 10.27 9.55 24.95
CA ASP A 44 11.09 8.33 24.85
C ASP A 44 10.29 7.03 25.12
N ASP A 45 9.11 7.15 25.76
CA ASP A 45 8.22 6.01 26.05
C ASP A 45 7.28 5.68 24.87
N ALA A 46 7.45 6.35 23.72
CA ALA A 46 6.85 5.99 22.44
C ALA A 46 7.91 5.42 21.49
N VAL A 47 7.65 4.23 20.96
CA VAL A 47 8.54 3.55 20.01
C VAL A 47 7.77 3.20 18.74
N ALA A 48 8.26 3.64 17.58
CA ALA A 48 7.78 3.17 16.29
C ALA A 48 8.46 1.83 15.97
N CYS A 49 7.69 0.84 15.53
CA CYS A 49 8.23 -0.47 15.16
C CYS A 49 7.75 -0.88 13.77
N THR A 50 8.69 -1.14 12.85
CA THR A 50 8.38 -1.63 11.51
C THR A 50 8.58 -3.14 11.44
N ALA A 51 7.54 -3.85 11.01
CA ALA A 51 7.61 -5.27 10.69
C ALA A 51 8.37 -5.44 9.38
N LYS A 52 9.58 -5.97 9.44
CA LYS A 52 10.45 -6.20 8.28
C LYS A 52 10.38 -7.66 7.86
N SER A 53 9.98 -7.87 6.61
CA SER A 53 9.82 -9.18 5.98
C SER A 53 10.03 -9.08 4.47
N GLU A 54 10.02 -10.22 3.78
CA GLU A 54 10.24 -10.32 2.33
C GLU A 54 9.15 -9.64 1.50
N THR A 55 8.01 -9.32 2.11
CA THR A 55 6.87 -8.69 1.43
C THR A 55 6.86 -7.17 1.54
N LEU A 56 7.73 -6.60 2.37
CA LEU A 56 7.96 -5.16 2.52
C LEU A 56 9.08 -4.73 1.55
N PRO A 57 8.81 -3.87 0.56
CA PRO A 57 9.86 -3.33 -0.30
C PRO A 57 10.90 -2.54 0.50
N GLU A 58 12.18 -2.64 0.15
CA GLU A 58 13.27 -1.91 0.84
C GLU A 58 13.05 -0.39 0.79
N ALA A 59 12.51 0.12 -0.31
CA ALA A 59 12.20 1.54 -0.42
C ALA A 59 11.11 2.01 0.56
N GLU A 60 10.14 1.14 0.88
CA GLU A 60 9.12 1.45 1.90
C GLU A 60 9.76 1.43 3.30
N LEU A 61 10.69 0.52 3.54
CA LEU A 61 11.47 0.49 4.78
C LEU A 61 12.35 1.74 4.94
N ASP A 62 12.99 2.21 3.87
CA ASP A 62 13.76 3.44 3.88
C ASP A 62 12.89 4.69 4.11
N ASP A 63 11.70 4.73 3.53
CA ASP A 63 10.71 5.76 3.81
C ASP A 63 10.28 5.74 5.29
N ALA A 64 10.01 4.56 5.85
CA ALA A 64 9.66 4.43 7.27
C ALA A 64 10.79 4.98 8.17
N LYS A 65 12.04 4.57 7.95
CA LYS A 65 13.21 5.08 8.70
C LYS A 65 13.28 6.61 8.64
N ARG A 66 13.14 7.17 7.43
CA ARG A 66 13.20 8.62 7.19
C ARG A 66 12.09 9.37 7.92
N VAL A 67 10.86 8.86 7.92
CA VAL A 67 9.74 9.48 8.64
C VAL A 67 9.91 9.36 10.15
N ALA A 68 10.43 8.24 10.65
CA ALA A 68 10.74 8.12 12.07
C ALA A 68 11.80 9.15 12.51
N ASP A 69 12.83 9.37 11.67
CA ASP A 69 13.83 10.42 11.88
C ASP A 69 13.22 11.84 11.83
N GLU A 70 12.28 12.10 10.91
CA GLU A 70 11.52 13.37 10.83
C GLU A 70 10.73 13.65 12.11
N ILE A 71 10.10 12.62 12.68
CA ILE A 71 9.35 12.70 13.94
C ILE A 71 10.31 12.82 15.15
N GLY A 72 11.50 12.24 15.07
CA GLY A 72 12.43 12.09 16.19
C GLY A 72 12.08 10.94 17.15
N ILE A 73 11.21 10.03 16.72
CA ILE A 73 10.80 8.86 17.51
C ILE A 73 11.83 7.74 17.39
N ARG A 74 12.03 6.98 18.49
CA ARG A 74 12.82 5.75 18.43
C ARG A 74 12.20 4.77 17.44
N HIS A 75 12.98 4.28 16.49
CA HIS A 75 12.57 3.31 15.49
C HIS A 75 13.21 1.95 15.72
N GLU A 76 12.39 0.92 15.87
CA GLU A 76 12.81 -0.48 15.98
C GLU A 76 12.36 -1.27 14.75
N LEU A 77 13.13 -2.30 14.41
CA LEU A 77 12.79 -3.23 13.33
C LEU A 77 12.50 -4.60 13.94
N ALA A 78 11.31 -5.11 13.68
CA ALA A 78 10.96 -6.47 14.04
C ALA A 78 11.05 -7.36 12.80
N GLU A 79 12.12 -8.16 12.73
CA GLU A 79 12.36 -9.08 11.63
C GLU A 79 11.59 -10.39 11.83
N PHE A 80 10.89 -10.83 10.78
CA PHE A 80 10.16 -12.09 10.71
C PHE A 80 9.92 -12.44 9.23
N SER A 81 9.48 -13.67 8.96
CA SER A 81 9.16 -14.11 7.61
C SER A 81 7.69 -14.50 7.53
N GLU A 82 6.92 -13.90 6.62
CA GLU A 82 5.58 -14.42 6.31
C GLU A 82 5.65 -15.77 5.58
N LEU A 83 6.81 -16.10 4.98
CA LEU A 83 7.01 -17.36 4.27
C LEU A 83 7.17 -18.57 5.20
N ASP A 84 7.31 -18.34 6.51
CA ASP A 84 7.28 -19.40 7.52
C ASP A 84 5.86 -19.94 7.79
N ASP A 85 4.81 -19.21 7.36
CA ASP A 85 3.41 -19.61 7.50
C ASP A 85 2.89 -20.24 6.19
N PRO A 86 2.54 -21.54 6.17
CA PRO A 86 1.98 -22.18 4.98
C PRO A 86 0.67 -21.55 4.51
N ASP A 87 -0.13 -20.97 5.40
CA ASP A 87 -1.41 -20.35 5.05
C ASP A 87 -1.18 -19.02 4.30
N PHE A 88 -0.13 -18.28 4.67
CA PHE A 88 0.31 -17.12 3.89
C PHE A 88 0.88 -17.53 2.52
N VAL A 89 1.75 -18.55 2.50
CA VAL A 89 2.40 -19.05 1.28
C VAL A 89 1.39 -19.54 0.26
N ALA A 90 0.28 -20.14 0.70
CA ALA A 90 -0.80 -20.63 -0.16
C ALA A 90 -1.47 -19.53 -1.01
N ASN A 91 -1.37 -18.26 -0.58
CA ASN A 91 -1.87 -17.10 -1.32
C ASN A 91 -3.37 -17.16 -1.64
N ASP A 92 -4.19 -17.65 -0.71
CA ASP A 92 -5.63 -17.72 -0.88
C ASP A 92 -6.33 -16.38 -0.55
N GLY A 93 -7.66 -16.40 -0.46
CA GLY A 93 -8.46 -15.21 -0.13
C GLY A 93 -8.17 -14.64 1.27
N ASP A 94 -7.66 -15.46 2.18
CA ASP A 94 -7.42 -15.12 3.58
C ASP A 94 -5.96 -14.73 3.87
N ARG A 95 -5.07 -14.75 2.86
CA ARG A 95 -3.65 -14.33 2.99
C ARG A 95 -3.47 -13.03 3.77
N CYS A 96 -4.33 -12.03 3.54
CA CYS A 96 -4.24 -10.74 4.22
C CYS A 96 -4.53 -10.84 5.73
N TYR A 97 -5.42 -11.74 6.16
CA TYR A 97 -5.66 -12.04 7.57
C TYR A 97 -4.40 -12.65 8.18
N HIS A 98 -3.87 -13.74 7.60
CA HIS A 98 -2.66 -14.41 8.08
C HIS A 98 -1.47 -13.44 8.20
N CYS A 99 -1.23 -12.64 7.16
CA CYS A 99 -0.20 -11.61 7.14
C CYS A 99 -0.35 -10.59 8.29
N ARG A 100 -1.56 -10.06 8.50
CA ARG A 100 -1.80 -9.05 9.53
C ARG A 100 -1.67 -9.64 10.93
N THR A 101 -2.15 -10.86 11.15
CA THR A 101 -1.99 -11.62 12.40
C THR A 101 -0.52 -11.82 12.75
N MET A 102 0.31 -12.27 11.79
CA MET A 102 1.74 -12.45 12.01
C MET A 102 2.44 -11.13 12.34
N ARG A 103 2.16 -10.07 11.56
CA ARG A 103 2.77 -8.75 11.76
C ARG A 103 2.44 -8.17 13.12
N LEU A 104 1.16 -8.14 13.49
CA LEU A 104 0.73 -7.61 14.78
C LEU A 104 1.22 -8.49 15.93
N GLY A 105 1.18 -9.82 15.79
CA GLY A 105 1.78 -10.74 16.76
C GLY A 105 3.24 -10.40 17.04
N LYS A 106 4.02 -10.10 15.99
CA LYS A 106 5.41 -9.66 16.12
C LYS A 106 5.55 -8.30 16.82
N MET A 107 4.62 -7.37 16.59
CA MET A 107 4.59 -6.09 17.31
C MET A 107 4.36 -6.30 18.81
N PHE A 108 3.44 -7.19 19.20
CA PHE A 108 3.18 -7.52 20.61
C PHE A 108 4.37 -8.20 21.29
N GLU A 109 5.03 -9.15 20.60
CA GLU A 109 6.29 -9.74 21.11
C GLU A 109 7.35 -8.65 21.36
N THR A 110 7.53 -7.74 20.41
CA THR A 110 8.50 -6.66 20.51
C THR A 110 8.13 -5.68 21.64
N ALA A 111 6.83 -5.41 21.82
CA ALA A 111 6.33 -4.55 22.88
C ALA A 111 6.61 -5.16 24.28
N ASP A 112 6.39 -6.48 24.45
CA ASP A 112 6.72 -7.19 25.69
C ASP A 112 8.22 -7.15 26.00
N GLU A 113 9.08 -7.37 25.00
CA GLU A 113 10.54 -7.28 25.14
C GLU A 113 11.02 -5.89 25.56
N LEU A 114 10.34 -4.83 25.11
CA LEU A 114 10.64 -3.44 25.43
C LEU A 114 9.92 -2.95 26.71
N GLY A 115 9.02 -3.75 27.29
CA GLY A 115 8.22 -3.36 28.45
C GLY A 115 7.16 -2.31 28.14
N LEU A 116 6.65 -2.26 26.91
CA LEU A 116 5.60 -1.34 26.45
C LEU A 116 4.25 -2.06 26.47
N PRO A 117 3.30 -1.66 27.33
CA PRO A 117 2.08 -2.44 27.57
C PRO A 117 1.02 -2.33 26.47
N VAL A 118 1.17 -1.39 25.52
CA VAL A 118 0.16 -1.07 24.52
C VAL A 118 0.80 -1.08 23.14
N VAL A 119 0.17 -1.79 22.21
CA VAL A 119 0.46 -1.70 20.78
C VAL A 119 -0.61 -0.83 20.11
N CYS A 120 -0.19 0.21 19.41
CA CYS A 120 -1.06 1.09 18.64
C CYS A 120 -0.98 0.77 17.14
N ASP A 121 -2.08 0.89 16.41
CA ASP A 121 -2.11 0.81 14.95
C ASP A 121 -2.63 2.11 14.30
N GLY A 122 -2.56 2.17 12.97
CA GLY A 122 -2.97 3.33 12.17
C GLY A 122 -4.43 3.31 11.69
N THR A 123 -5.29 2.44 12.22
CA THR A 123 -6.68 2.35 11.76
C THR A 123 -7.44 3.64 12.10
N ASN A 124 -8.10 4.24 11.11
CA ASN A 124 -8.79 5.54 11.23
C ASN A 124 -10.32 5.39 11.05
N ALA A 125 -11.08 6.47 11.26
CA ALA A 125 -12.55 6.42 11.24
C ALA A 125 -13.13 6.07 9.86
N SER A 126 -12.44 6.40 8.76
CA SER A 126 -12.87 6.04 7.40
C SER A 126 -12.74 4.55 7.11
N ASP A 127 -11.97 3.81 7.90
CA ASP A 127 -11.82 2.36 7.76
C ASP A 127 -13.03 1.56 8.29
N ALA A 128 -13.89 2.18 9.11
CA ALA A 128 -15.00 1.54 9.80
C ALA A 128 -16.21 1.23 8.88
N ASP A 129 -16.29 1.87 7.71
CA ASP A 129 -17.43 1.75 6.77
C ASP A 129 -17.17 0.78 5.58
N GLY A 130 -16.02 0.10 5.56
CA GLY A 130 -15.68 -0.87 4.50
C GLY A 130 -16.24 -2.27 4.78
N GLY A 131 -16.56 -3.04 3.73
CA GLY A 131 -17.11 -4.40 3.79
C GLY A 131 -16.20 -5.45 4.48
N HIS A 132 -16.25 -6.72 4.04
CA HIS A 132 -15.43 -7.76 4.67
C HIS A 132 -13.93 -7.46 4.48
N ARG A 133 -13.25 -7.05 5.55
CA ARG A 133 -11.81 -6.74 5.59
C ARG A 133 -11.13 -7.70 6.57
N PRO A 134 -10.73 -8.91 6.13
CA PRO A 134 -10.12 -9.93 7.00
C PRO A 134 -8.93 -9.39 7.80
N GLY A 135 -8.17 -8.44 7.26
CA GLY A 135 -7.07 -7.82 7.99
C GLY A 135 -7.49 -6.99 9.22
N LEU A 136 -8.70 -6.40 9.24
CA LEU A 136 -9.20 -5.70 10.43
C LEU A 136 -9.67 -6.67 11.52
N GLU A 137 -10.19 -7.85 11.15
CA GLU A 137 -10.57 -8.89 12.10
C GLU A 137 -9.37 -9.32 12.97
N ALA A 138 -8.18 -9.44 12.36
CA ALA A 138 -6.94 -9.72 13.07
C ALA A 138 -6.54 -8.62 14.09
N VAL A 139 -6.87 -7.35 13.82
CA VAL A 139 -6.59 -6.22 14.73
C VAL A 139 -7.47 -6.32 15.97
N GLU A 140 -8.77 -6.58 15.75
CA GLU A 140 -9.75 -6.74 16.81
C GLU A 140 -9.43 -7.96 17.69
N GLU A 141 -8.97 -9.05 17.09
CA GLU A 141 -8.58 -10.27 17.83
C GLU A 141 -7.31 -10.09 18.67
N LEU A 142 -6.39 -9.23 18.23
CA LEU A 142 -5.11 -8.99 18.91
C LEU A 142 -5.16 -7.81 19.89
N ASP A 143 -6.29 -7.11 20.03
CA ASP A 143 -6.50 -6.00 20.98
C ASP A 143 -5.46 -4.86 20.77
N ALA A 144 -5.13 -4.58 19.50
CA ALA A 144 -4.32 -3.41 19.17
C ALA A 144 -5.17 -2.14 19.32
N TYR A 145 -4.61 -1.12 19.96
CA TYR A 145 -5.31 0.13 20.17
C TYR A 145 -5.24 1.01 18.91
N SER A 146 -6.37 1.54 18.45
CA SER A 146 -6.42 2.41 17.26
C SER A 146 -6.76 3.85 17.69
N PRO A 147 -5.75 4.72 17.95
CA PRO A 147 -6.03 6.04 18.50
C PRO A 147 -6.81 6.95 17.54
N LEU A 148 -6.60 6.81 16.24
CA LEU A 148 -7.33 7.62 15.25
C LEU A 148 -8.81 7.23 15.19
N LEU A 149 -9.10 5.93 15.14
CA LEU A 149 -10.46 5.40 15.20
C LEU A 149 -11.16 5.76 16.52
N ALA A 150 -10.48 5.63 17.66
CA ALA A 150 -11.06 5.90 18.98
C ALA A 150 -11.46 7.37 19.20
N HIS A 151 -10.90 8.29 18.40
CA HIS A 151 -11.17 9.74 18.48
C HIS A 151 -11.83 10.28 17.21
N ASP A 152 -12.45 9.40 16.41
CA ASP A 152 -13.20 9.74 15.20
C ASP A 152 -12.39 10.58 14.19
N ILE A 153 -11.09 10.32 14.05
CA ILE A 153 -10.23 10.99 13.07
C ILE A 153 -10.35 10.27 11.73
N ASP A 154 -10.82 10.97 10.70
CA ASP A 154 -10.98 10.44 9.35
C ASP A 154 -9.72 10.63 8.47
N LYS A 155 -9.75 10.06 7.25
CA LYS A 155 -8.60 10.07 6.34
C LYS A 155 -8.17 11.47 5.88
N GLU A 156 -9.09 12.40 5.76
CA GLU A 156 -8.77 13.78 5.36
C GLU A 156 -8.07 14.49 6.51
N GLU A 157 -8.61 14.35 7.73
CA GLU A 157 -8.01 14.89 8.95
C GLU A 157 -6.62 14.31 9.23
N VAL A 158 -6.39 13.02 8.93
CA VAL A 158 -5.04 12.42 9.02
C VAL A 158 -4.05 13.13 8.11
N ARG A 159 -4.42 13.46 6.86
CA ARG A 159 -3.52 14.16 5.94
C ARG A 159 -3.23 15.58 6.42
N GLU A 160 -4.25 16.30 6.91
CA GLU A 160 -4.06 17.62 7.50
C GLU A 160 -3.12 17.58 8.71
N LEU A 161 -3.21 16.55 9.55
CA LEU A 161 -2.27 16.34 10.65
C LEU A 161 -0.86 16.04 10.15
N ALA A 162 -0.71 15.18 9.13
CA ALA A 162 0.60 14.88 8.55
C ALA A 162 1.27 16.15 8.01
N ASP A 163 0.53 17.03 7.33
CA ASP A 163 1.02 18.33 6.89
C ASP A 163 1.39 19.25 8.06
N ALA A 164 0.58 19.27 9.12
CA ALA A 164 0.84 20.10 10.30
C ALA A 164 2.10 19.65 11.08
N TYR A 165 2.46 18.37 10.98
CA TYR A 165 3.71 17.82 11.53
C TYR A 165 4.89 17.88 10.53
N ASP A 166 4.72 18.52 9.36
CA ASP A 166 5.72 18.61 8.29
C ASP A 166 6.22 17.23 7.82
N LEU A 167 5.36 16.20 7.85
CA LEU A 167 5.71 14.84 7.47
C LEU A 167 5.77 14.69 5.95
N SER A 168 6.90 14.20 5.46
CA SER A 168 7.15 13.98 4.03
C SER A 168 6.21 12.98 3.34
N VAL A 169 5.41 12.24 4.10
CA VAL A 169 4.48 11.22 3.62
C VAL A 169 3.04 11.70 3.48
N ALA A 170 2.74 12.98 3.75
CA ALA A 170 1.36 13.50 3.68
C ALA A 170 0.65 13.18 2.33
N ASP A 171 1.38 13.32 1.22
CA ASP A 171 0.89 13.03 -0.14
C ASP A 171 1.19 11.60 -0.62
N LYS A 172 1.81 10.75 0.22
CA LYS A 172 2.22 9.41 -0.19
C LYS A 172 0.99 8.52 -0.43
N PRO A 173 0.82 7.93 -1.62
CA PRO A 173 -0.28 7.02 -1.88
C PRO A 173 -0.13 5.73 -1.08
N SER A 174 -1.25 5.11 -0.72
CA SER A 174 -1.25 3.79 -0.09
C SER A 174 -0.61 2.76 -1.02
N MET A 175 0.45 2.11 -0.57
CA MET A 175 1.15 1.08 -1.32
C MET A 175 0.77 -0.30 -0.80
N ALA A 176 0.42 -1.19 -1.72
CA ALA A 176 0.19 -2.60 -1.40
C ALA A 176 1.53 -3.34 -1.22
N CYS A 177 1.53 -4.43 -0.44
CA CYS A 177 2.69 -5.31 -0.26
C CYS A 177 3.09 -6.02 -1.56
N LEU A 178 4.34 -6.53 -1.64
CA LEU A 178 4.83 -7.23 -2.84
C LEU A 178 3.99 -8.46 -3.20
N SER A 179 3.39 -9.17 -2.23
CA SER A 179 2.57 -10.34 -2.50
C SER A 179 1.30 -10.03 -3.31
N SER A 180 0.81 -8.79 -3.30
CA SER A 180 -0.29 -8.35 -4.17
C SER A 180 0.06 -8.34 -5.67
N ARG A 181 1.32 -8.57 -6.04
CA ARG A 181 1.73 -8.74 -7.44
C ARG A 181 1.60 -10.18 -7.91
N ILE A 182 1.31 -11.12 -7.01
CA ILE A 182 1.18 -12.55 -7.30
C ILE A 182 -0.32 -12.90 -7.29
N PRO A 183 -0.87 -13.44 -8.39
CA PRO A 183 -2.27 -13.86 -8.47
C PRO A 183 -2.67 -14.83 -7.35
N THR A 184 -3.86 -14.63 -6.80
CA THR A 184 -4.45 -15.50 -5.78
C THR A 184 -4.44 -16.96 -6.24
N GLY A 185 -4.08 -17.86 -5.33
CA GLY A 185 -3.92 -19.30 -5.58
C GLY A 185 -2.56 -19.71 -6.16
N LEU A 186 -1.68 -18.76 -6.50
CA LEU A 186 -0.28 -19.05 -6.81
C LEU A 186 0.60 -18.84 -5.59
N GLU A 187 1.42 -19.83 -5.27
CA GLU A 187 2.27 -19.79 -4.07
C GLU A 187 3.18 -18.55 -4.04
N VAL A 188 3.20 -17.87 -2.89
CA VAL A 188 4.16 -16.79 -2.61
C VAL A 188 5.50 -17.41 -2.24
N THR A 189 6.56 -17.02 -2.94
CA THR A 189 7.93 -17.48 -2.64
C THR A 189 8.90 -16.32 -2.62
N GLU A 190 10.01 -16.46 -1.88
CA GLU A 190 11.09 -15.48 -1.84
C GLU A 190 11.58 -15.11 -3.25
N ALA A 191 11.73 -16.11 -4.12
CA ALA A 191 12.15 -15.89 -5.51
C ALA A 191 11.18 -14.99 -6.29
N LYS A 192 9.86 -15.20 -6.13
CA LYS A 192 8.82 -14.37 -6.77
C LYS A 192 8.82 -12.95 -6.20
N LEU A 193 8.88 -12.80 -4.88
CA LEU A 193 8.92 -11.49 -4.23
C LEU A 193 10.16 -10.69 -4.65
N SER A 194 11.33 -11.33 -4.63
CA SER A 194 12.61 -10.70 -5.00
C SER A 194 12.63 -10.26 -6.46
N ARG A 195 12.14 -11.09 -7.40
CA ARG A 195 12.13 -10.69 -8.82
C ARG A 195 11.13 -9.58 -9.10
N VAL A 196 9.98 -9.55 -8.41
CA VAL A 196 9.01 -8.44 -8.48
C VAL A 196 9.65 -7.16 -7.97
N GLU A 197 10.30 -7.18 -6.80
CA GLU A 197 10.94 -6.01 -6.21
C GLU A 197 12.05 -5.45 -7.11
N GLN A 198 12.90 -6.33 -7.67
CA GLN A 198 13.95 -5.94 -8.61
C GLN A 198 13.36 -5.28 -9.86
N ALA A 199 12.29 -5.85 -10.42
CA ALA A 199 11.61 -5.27 -11.58
C ALA A 199 10.98 -3.91 -11.26
N GLU A 200 10.25 -3.78 -10.15
CA GLU A 200 9.66 -2.52 -9.70
C GLU A 200 10.73 -1.45 -9.40
N THR A 201 11.89 -1.86 -8.89
CA THR A 201 13.04 -0.97 -8.69
C THR A 201 13.57 -0.40 -10.00
N LEU A 202 13.66 -1.21 -11.05
CA LEU A 202 14.08 -0.76 -12.38
C LEU A 202 13.12 0.27 -12.97
N LEU A 203 11.81 0.00 -12.89
CA LEU A 203 10.78 0.93 -13.38
C LEU A 203 10.88 2.29 -12.67
N ARG A 204 11.07 2.28 -11.35
CA ARG A 204 11.31 3.51 -10.59
C ARG A 204 12.56 4.26 -11.06
N GLN A 205 13.67 3.55 -11.30
CA GLN A 205 14.92 4.16 -11.79
C GLN A 205 14.78 4.74 -13.21
N TRP A 206 13.89 4.17 -14.02
CA TRP A 206 13.56 4.68 -15.36
C TRP A 206 12.58 5.86 -15.33
N GLY A 207 12.10 6.25 -14.15
CA GLY A 207 11.31 7.47 -13.95
C GLY A 207 9.80 7.25 -13.93
N PHE A 208 9.33 6.00 -13.91
CA PHE A 208 7.92 5.72 -13.66
C PHE A 208 7.58 6.00 -12.20
N SER A 209 6.39 6.56 -11.97
CA SER A 209 5.90 6.98 -10.66
C SER A 209 4.73 6.12 -10.19
N GLN A 210 3.88 5.66 -11.11
CA GLN A 210 2.77 4.77 -10.82
C GLN A 210 2.91 3.49 -11.64
N PHE A 211 3.31 2.41 -11.00
CA PHE A 211 3.52 1.14 -11.70
C PHE A 211 3.33 -0.08 -10.81
N ARG A 212 3.13 -1.24 -11.45
CA ARG A 212 3.19 -2.57 -10.85
C ARG A 212 3.82 -3.54 -11.82
N VAL A 213 4.56 -4.52 -11.30
CA VAL A 213 5.00 -5.67 -12.08
C VAL A 213 4.33 -6.91 -11.51
N ARG A 214 3.27 -7.39 -12.17
CA ARG A 214 2.56 -8.61 -11.75
C ARG A 214 3.31 -9.84 -12.26
N ASP A 215 3.38 -10.86 -11.41
CA ASP A 215 4.05 -12.12 -11.69
C ASP A 215 3.03 -13.23 -11.94
N HIS A 216 2.82 -13.54 -13.23
CA HIS A 216 1.96 -14.61 -13.70
C HIS A 216 2.80 -15.87 -14.00
N ASP A 217 3.46 -16.38 -12.97
CA ASP A 217 4.28 -17.60 -13.01
C ASP A 217 5.39 -17.57 -14.08
N GLY A 218 6.19 -16.51 -14.06
CA GLY A 218 7.29 -16.30 -15.02
C GLY A 218 6.95 -15.31 -16.14
N LEU A 219 5.69 -14.92 -16.28
CA LEU A 219 5.30 -13.77 -17.11
C LEU A 219 5.23 -12.50 -16.25
N ALA A 220 6.09 -11.52 -16.53
CA ALA A 220 5.99 -10.18 -15.98
C ALA A 220 4.96 -9.38 -16.78
N ARG A 221 3.87 -8.97 -16.13
CA ARG A 221 2.92 -8.01 -16.67
C ARG A 221 3.16 -6.64 -16.03
N ILE A 222 3.68 -5.72 -16.82
CA ILE A 222 3.93 -4.34 -16.40
C ILE A 222 2.63 -3.54 -16.52
N GLU A 223 2.23 -2.90 -15.44
CA GLU A 223 1.15 -1.91 -15.38
C GLU A 223 1.78 -0.56 -15.07
N VAL A 224 1.43 0.51 -15.81
CA VAL A 224 1.90 1.88 -15.58
C VAL A 224 0.73 2.86 -15.55
N GLY A 225 0.89 4.02 -14.94
CA GLY A 225 -0.12 5.08 -14.93
C GLY A 225 -0.53 5.47 -16.36
N GLU A 226 -1.77 5.92 -16.53
CA GLU A 226 -2.32 6.30 -17.84
C GLU A 226 -1.45 7.37 -18.52
N ASP A 227 -1.04 8.37 -17.75
CA ASP A 227 -0.15 9.45 -18.19
C ASP A 227 1.29 8.97 -18.53
N GLU A 228 1.66 7.76 -18.12
CA GLU A 228 2.99 7.17 -18.33
C GLU A 228 2.99 6.10 -19.46
N LEU A 229 1.82 5.79 -20.03
CA LEU A 229 1.68 4.74 -21.04
C LEU A 229 2.43 5.05 -22.33
N GLU A 230 2.48 6.33 -22.75
CA GLU A 230 3.25 6.76 -23.93
C GLU A 230 4.74 6.42 -23.77
N ALA A 231 5.30 6.64 -22.56
CA ALA A 231 6.69 6.29 -22.26
C ALA A 231 6.91 4.78 -22.27
N ALA A 232 5.95 4.00 -21.77
CA ALA A 232 6.01 2.54 -21.77
C ALA A 232 5.84 1.90 -23.16
N LEU A 233 5.20 2.60 -24.10
CA LEU A 233 5.06 2.16 -25.49
C LEU A 233 6.29 2.50 -26.35
N ASN A 234 7.27 3.21 -25.80
CA ASN A 234 8.50 3.53 -26.50
C ASN A 234 9.30 2.24 -26.85
N PRO A 235 9.74 2.04 -28.11
CA PRO A 235 10.51 0.86 -28.50
C PRO A 235 11.81 0.64 -27.71
N ASP A 236 12.48 1.72 -27.30
CA ASP A 236 13.71 1.66 -26.52
C ASP A 236 13.41 1.17 -25.09
N PHE A 237 12.32 1.64 -24.48
CA PHE A 237 11.83 1.10 -23.21
C PHE A 237 11.45 -0.37 -23.35
N ALA A 238 10.66 -0.74 -24.37
CA ALA A 238 10.24 -2.12 -24.55
C ALA A 238 11.43 -3.08 -24.73
N ALA A 239 12.48 -2.64 -25.43
CA ALA A 239 13.71 -3.40 -25.57
C ALA A 239 14.45 -3.56 -24.23
N ALA A 240 14.59 -2.47 -23.47
CA ALA A 240 15.25 -2.46 -22.15
C ALA A 240 14.48 -3.29 -21.12
N ALA A 241 13.15 -3.12 -21.04
CA ALA A 241 12.27 -3.87 -20.16
C ALA A 241 12.37 -5.37 -20.45
N ARG A 242 12.33 -5.78 -21.73
CA ARG A 242 12.52 -7.18 -22.10
C ARG A 242 13.88 -7.73 -21.66
N GLU A 243 14.96 -7.01 -21.91
CA GLU A 243 16.32 -7.46 -21.54
C GLU A 243 16.46 -7.60 -20.02
N HIS A 244 16.19 -6.52 -19.28
CA HIS A 244 16.45 -6.48 -17.85
C HIS A 244 15.48 -7.34 -17.03
N LEU A 245 14.20 -7.42 -17.39
CA LEU A 245 13.27 -8.29 -16.65
C LEU A 245 13.52 -9.77 -16.96
N THR A 246 14.03 -10.11 -18.15
CA THR A 246 14.50 -11.47 -18.41
C THR A 246 15.72 -11.82 -17.56
N ASP A 247 16.67 -10.91 -17.39
CA ASP A 247 17.83 -11.12 -16.49
C ASP A 247 17.42 -11.29 -15.02
N VAL A 248 16.35 -10.60 -14.60
CA VAL A 248 15.76 -10.72 -13.25
C VAL A 248 15.04 -12.05 -13.03
N GLY A 249 14.70 -12.79 -14.10
CA GLY A 249 14.14 -14.14 -14.02
C GLY A 249 12.70 -14.29 -14.52
N PHE A 250 12.24 -13.41 -15.42
CA PHE A 250 10.99 -13.58 -16.15
C PHE A 250 11.22 -14.21 -17.53
N ASP A 251 10.40 -15.20 -17.88
CA ASP A 251 10.40 -15.84 -19.20
C ASP A 251 9.78 -14.95 -20.28
N HIS A 252 8.77 -14.17 -19.90
CA HIS A 252 8.03 -13.28 -20.77
C HIS A 252 7.78 -11.93 -20.10
N VAL A 253 7.81 -10.86 -20.91
CA VAL A 253 7.55 -9.50 -20.45
C VAL A 253 6.45 -8.91 -21.32
N THR A 254 5.39 -8.42 -20.68
CA THR A 254 4.25 -7.78 -21.34
C THR A 254 3.95 -6.43 -20.70
N LEU A 255 3.30 -5.56 -21.46
CA LEU A 255 2.72 -4.31 -20.98
C LEU A 255 1.20 -4.48 -20.97
N ASP A 256 0.57 -4.17 -19.85
CA ASP A 256 -0.88 -4.13 -19.76
C ASP A 256 -1.40 -2.86 -20.44
N LEU A 257 -2.23 -3.04 -21.47
CA LEU A 257 -2.78 -1.95 -22.26
C LEU A 257 -3.90 -1.20 -21.52
N HIS A 258 -4.45 -1.78 -20.45
CA HIS A 258 -5.34 -1.06 -19.54
C HIS A 258 -4.59 -0.14 -18.58
N GLY A 259 -3.26 -0.26 -18.50
CA GLY A 259 -2.44 0.48 -17.55
C GLY A 259 -2.63 0.01 -16.11
N TYR A 260 -2.31 0.89 -15.16
CA TYR A 260 -2.46 0.65 -13.73
C TYR A 260 -3.92 0.70 -13.30
N GLN A 261 -4.34 -0.37 -12.62
CA GLN A 261 -5.68 -0.50 -12.05
C GLN A 261 -5.59 -1.06 -10.62
N THR A 262 -6.45 -0.57 -9.73
CA THR A 262 -6.62 -1.15 -8.40
C THR A 262 -7.30 -2.52 -8.50
N GLY A 263 -6.74 -3.54 -7.87
CA GLY A 263 -7.34 -4.89 -7.82
C GLY A 263 -7.16 -5.79 -9.06
N SER A 264 -6.49 -5.34 -10.13
CA SER A 264 -6.43 -6.05 -11.43
C SER A 264 -5.58 -7.33 -11.50
N VAL A 265 -5.12 -7.87 -10.36
CA VAL A 265 -4.16 -9.00 -10.31
C VAL A 265 -4.71 -10.24 -11.00
N SER A 266 -5.99 -10.50 -10.80
CA SER A 266 -6.72 -11.60 -11.42
C SER A 266 -7.67 -11.02 -12.47
N PRO A 267 -7.72 -11.58 -13.70
CA PRO A 267 -8.72 -11.18 -14.68
C PRO A 267 -10.13 -11.45 -14.15
N GLU A 268 -11.07 -10.55 -14.45
CA GLU A 268 -12.49 -10.72 -14.12
C GLU A 268 -13.01 -12.04 -14.71
N GLY A 269 -13.17 -13.05 -13.86
CA GLY A 269 -13.56 -14.40 -14.30
C GLY A 269 -13.15 -15.55 -13.37
N THR A 270 -12.28 -15.32 -12.39
CA THR A 270 -12.00 -16.29 -11.32
C THR A 270 -12.24 -15.62 -9.97
N ASP A 271 -13.37 -15.98 -9.35
CA ASP A 271 -13.92 -15.57 -8.05
C ASP A 271 -14.36 -14.11 -7.91
N SER A 272 -15.62 -13.87 -8.27
CA SER A 272 -16.37 -12.67 -7.95
C SER A 272 -16.83 -12.67 -6.49
N ALA A 273 -16.29 -11.76 -5.70
CA ALA A 273 -16.99 -11.13 -4.57
C ALA A 273 -16.54 -9.66 -4.50
N GLU A 274 -17.23 -8.84 -5.28
CA GLU A 274 -17.62 -7.44 -5.06
C GLU A 274 -16.71 -6.57 -4.17
N ASP A 275 -15.96 -5.66 -4.80
CA ASP A 275 -15.48 -4.43 -4.18
C ASP A 275 -15.77 -3.26 -5.15
N GLU A 276 -17.00 -2.74 -5.10
CA GLU A 276 -17.37 -1.46 -5.70
C GLU A 276 -17.61 -0.47 -4.56
N GLY A 277 -16.66 0.44 -4.37
CA GLY A 277 -16.73 1.43 -3.31
C GLY A 277 -15.86 2.65 -3.57
N GLU A 278 -16.08 3.38 -4.67
CA GLU A 278 -15.90 4.84 -4.70
C GLU A 278 -16.52 5.44 -5.97
N THR A 279 -17.66 6.13 -5.82
CA THR A 279 -18.22 7.01 -6.83
C THR A 279 -17.78 8.45 -6.55
N PRO A 280 -17.14 9.16 -7.50
CA PRO A 280 -17.01 10.60 -7.36
C PRO A 280 -18.33 11.26 -7.76
N ALA A 281 -18.82 12.12 -6.87
CA ALA A 281 -20.05 12.89 -7.03
C ALA A 281 -20.01 13.79 -8.29
N SER A 282 -21.00 13.65 -9.16
CA SER A 282 -21.24 14.59 -10.26
C SER A 282 -22.08 15.78 -9.79
N GLY A 283 -21.51 16.98 -9.89
CA GLY A 283 -22.26 18.23 -9.85
C GLY A 283 -22.82 18.57 -11.23
N ASP A 284 -24.13 18.78 -11.29
CA ASP A 284 -24.85 19.33 -12.44
C ASP A 284 -24.37 20.75 -12.76
N ASP A 285 -24.02 21.03 -14.02
CA ASP A 285 -24.40 22.28 -14.67
C ASP A 285 -24.66 22.05 -16.16
N ALA A 286 -25.77 22.60 -16.63
CA ALA A 286 -26.35 22.37 -17.94
C ALA A 286 -26.02 23.51 -18.88
N GLY A 287 -25.54 23.22 -20.09
CA GLY A 287 -25.65 24.18 -21.19
C GLY A 287 -24.74 23.94 -22.39
N GLY A 288 -25.37 23.74 -23.56
CA GLY A 288 -24.82 24.22 -24.83
C GLY A 288 -24.48 23.14 -25.84
N ALA A 289 -25.32 23.04 -26.87
CA ALA A 289 -25.08 22.24 -28.07
C ALA A 289 -23.81 22.68 -28.83
N GLY A 290 -23.00 21.72 -29.24
CA GLY A 290 -21.93 21.83 -30.21
C GLY A 290 -21.71 20.46 -30.86
N GLU A 291 -21.67 20.41 -32.18
CA GLU A 291 -21.42 19.22 -32.98
C GLU A 291 -19.93 18.85 -32.85
N ASP A 292 -19.62 17.68 -32.27
CA ASP A 292 -18.26 17.12 -32.25
C ASP A 292 -18.22 15.82 -33.06
N GLU A 293 -17.37 15.83 -34.09
CA GLU A 293 -17.01 14.68 -34.92
C GLU A 293 -16.34 13.58 -34.05
N PRO A 294 -16.54 12.29 -34.36
CA PRO A 294 -15.89 11.23 -33.59
C PRO A 294 -14.36 11.28 -33.77
N LEU A 295 -13.63 11.36 -32.65
CA LEU A 295 -12.16 11.45 -32.55
C LEU A 295 -11.39 10.17 -32.94
N VAL A 296 -12.05 9.17 -33.52
CA VAL A 296 -11.43 7.99 -34.11
C VAL A 296 -12.29 7.51 -35.28
N GLU A 297 -11.76 7.62 -36.49
CA GLU A 297 -12.30 6.89 -37.63
C GLU A 297 -12.28 5.38 -37.29
N ASP A 298 -13.35 4.69 -37.66
CA ASP A 298 -13.60 3.27 -37.41
C ASP A 298 -12.33 2.41 -37.65
N VAL A 299 -11.69 1.98 -36.56
CA VAL A 299 -10.43 1.20 -36.57
C VAL A 299 -10.63 -0.15 -37.30
N PHE A 300 -11.88 -0.61 -37.47
CA PHE A 300 -12.20 -1.82 -38.23
C PHE A 300 -12.41 -1.58 -39.73
N ALA A 301 -12.45 -0.32 -40.20
CA ALA A 301 -12.54 0.04 -41.61
C ALA A 301 -11.17 0.23 -42.29
N SER A 302 -10.09 0.24 -41.51
CA SER A 302 -8.73 0.38 -42.02
C SER A 302 -8.20 -0.98 -42.47
N GLU A 303 -8.04 -1.18 -43.78
CA GLU A 303 -7.35 -2.35 -44.33
C GLU A 303 -5.89 -2.34 -43.86
N TYR A 304 -5.55 -3.20 -42.90
CA TYR A 304 -4.18 -3.44 -42.49
C TYR A 304 -3.41 -4.03 -43.67
N PRO A 305 -2.22 -3.50 -44.04
CA PRO A 305 -1.43 -4.08 -45.11
C PRO A 305 -0.97 -5.49 -44.71
N THR A 306 -1.59 -6.50 -45.28
CA THR A 306 -1.06 -7.86 -45.30
C THR A 306 0.12 -7.88 -46.25
N ALA A 307 1.29 -8.25 -45.73
CA ALA A 307 2.50 -8.37 -46.53
C ALA A 307 2.31 -9.40 -47.66
N GLU A 308 2.67 -9.02 -48.89
CA GLU A 308 2.83 -9.94 -50.03
C GLU A 308 4.00 -10.92 -49.83
#